data_AF-A0A6P1E0G5-F1
#
_entry.id   AF-A0A6P1E0G5-F1
#
_cell.length_a   1.000
_cell.length_b   1.000
_cell.length_c   1.000
_cell.angle_alpha   90.00
_cell.angle_beta   90.00
_cell.angle_gamma   90.00
#
_symmetry.space_group_name_H-M   'P 1'
#
loop_
_entity.id
_entity.type
_entity.pdbx_description
1 polymer ?
#
loop_
_entity_poly.entity_id
_entity_poly.type
_entity_poly.pdbx_seq_one_letter_code
_entity_poly.pdbx_strand_id
1 'polypeptide(L)'
;MVAERATALGHQVTKIAVANAIEALACFVALQALQGNRDSRVRGSTKLAGRTLQEFSFQNASRPSFYVSQPMRMATVTTLPALGLVEASGSRFNGFSCSEAGLAFVEAASVEYRPYNRSLVDHLLQWVLGKDDRLNGDALPMALSPMTPLPPEALVLLRERLHQGAPTSQSWERQRRSDALHWVASRGLGAAPVDWKEKPALIGNASHWADMRAGAYFFAARDAAHDVLNAVETHMGTPENRLSLASKVPKRAHAPLTELREKTRAFLDLEHEDMEANTFCREVVEQSDMEILRRLVDRDGRILRLVGQHICAGPAFQGSREETSEVDIEESPEPEELEWPENISYRIPNIWWLSQDLDGRLSDCLSPSAEDELPEVAYG
;
A
#
# COMPACT_ATOMS: atom_id res chain seq x y z
N MET A 1 -3.59 -18.83 10.84
CA MET A 1 -4.47 -19.50 11.81
C MET A 1 -5.67 -20.26 11.20
N VAL A 2 -6.74 -19.61 10.69
CA VAL A 2 -7.96 -20.34 10.24
C VAL A 2 -7.67 -21.41 9.19
N ALA A 3 -6.91 -21.05 8.14
CA ALA A 3 -6.52 -22.00 7.10
C ALA A 3 -5.70 -23.18 7.66
N GLU A 4 -4.78 -22.93 8.60
CA GLU A 4 -3.95 -23.98 9.20
C GLU A 4 -4.78 -24.94 10.03
N ARG A 5 -5.75 -24.43 10.81
CA ARG A 5 -6.70 -25.27 11.56
C ARG A 5 -7.57 -26.11 10.61
N ALA A 6 -8.04 -25.53 9.50
CA ALA A 6 -8.79 -26.29 8.49
C ALA A 6 -7.94 -27.39 7.84
N THR A 7 -6.68 -27.10 7.50
CA THR A 7 -5.74 -28.10 6.97
C THR A 7 -5.42 -29.21 7.99
N ALA A 8 -5.25 -28.86 9.27
CA ALA A 8 -5.05 -29.85 10.33
C ALA A 8 -6.26 -30.80 10.50
N LEU A 9 -7.48 -30.33 10.14
CA LEU A 9 -8.70 -31.14 10.09
C LEU A 9 -8.90 -31.87 8.75
N GLY A 10 -7.91 -31.87 7.85
CA GLY A 10 -7.92 -32.62 6.59
C GLY A 10 -8.48 -31.87 5.38
N HIS A 11 -8.82 -30.58 5.50
CA HIS A 11 -9.34 -29.79 4.38
C HIS A 11 -8.22 -29.15 3.54
N GLN A 12 -8.33 -29.25 2.23
CA GLN A 12 -7.39 -28.64 1.28
C GLN A 12 -7.78 -27.19 0.99
N VAL A 13 -7.28 -26.26 1.81
CA VAL A 13 -7.49 -24.82 1.64
C VAL A 13 -6.15 -24.08 1.67
N THR A 14 -6.04 -22.98 0.94
CA THR A 14 -4.84 -22.13 0.95
C THR A 14 -5.05 -20.93 1.85
N LYS A 15 -3.97 -20.39 2.46
CA LYS A 15 -4.05 -19.20 3.31
C LYS A 15 -4.59 -18.00 2.53
N ILE A 16 -4.21 -17.86 1.25
CA ILE A 16 -4.70 -16.81 0.37
C ILE A 16 -6.19 -16.92 0.07
N ALA A 17 -6.73 -18.13 -0.14
CA ALA A 17 -8.16 -18.32 -0.39
C ALA A 17 -9.00 -18.00 0.85
N VAL A 18 -8.54 -18.42 2.04
CA VAL A 18 -9.19 -18.10 3.32
C VAL A 18 -9.12 -16.61 3.63
N ALA A 19 -7.95 -15.98 3.48
CA ALA A 19 -7.79 -14.55 3.68
C ALA A 19 -8.67 -13.75 2.70
N ASN A 20 -8.73 -14.14 1.43
CA ASN A 20 -9.60 -13.50 0.44
C ASN A 20 -11.07 -13.53 0.85
N ALA A 21 -11.55 -14.68 1.30
CA ALA A 21 -12.94 -14.85 1.71
C ALA A 21 -13.27 -14.00 2.96
N ILE A 22 -12.40 -14.01 3.97
CA ILE A 22 -12.59 -13.21 5.20
C ILE A 22 -12.54 -11.71 4.88
N GLU A 23 -11.59 -11.28 4.07
CA GLU A 23 -11.44 -9.86 3.69
C GLU A 23 -12.64 -9.38 2.85
N ALA A 24 -13.13 -10.19 1.91
CA ALA A 24 -14.33 -9.89 1.15
C ALA A 24 -15.54 -9.71 2.07
N LEU A 25 -15.70 -10.61 3.05
CA LEU A 25 -16.78 -10.54 4.03
C LEU A 25 -16.67 -9.28 4.90
N ALA A 26 -15.46 -8.96 5.38
CA ALA A 26 -15.15 -7.77 6.15
C ALA A 26 -15.54 -6.47 5.42
N CYS A 27 -15.13 -6.34 4.16
CA CYS A 27 -15.50 -5.16 3.36
C CYS A 27 -16.98 -5.12 3.04
N PHE A 28 -17.60 -6.27 2.75
CA PHE A 28 -19.03 -6.32 2.48
C PHE A 28 -19.88 -5.83 3.66
N VAL A 29 -19.62 -6.32 4.87
CA VAL A 29 -20.36 -5.89 6.06
C VAL A 29 -20.13 -4.41 6.38
N ALA A 30 -18.94 -3.89 6.09
CA ALA A 30 -18.63 -2.46 6.22
C ALA A 30 -19.42 -1.61 5.22
N LEU A 31 -19.49 -2.03 3.94
CA LEU A 31 -20.28 -1.35 2.90
C LEU A 31 -21.78 -1.31 3.25
N GLN A 32 -22.32 -2.37 3.83
CA GLN A 32 -23.71 -2.40 4.28
C GLN A 32 -23.97 -1.36 5.39
N ALA A 33 -23.00 -1.13 6.28
CA ALA A 33 -23.10 -0.13 7.34
C ALA A 33 -23.01 1.31 6.80
N LEU A 34 -22.30 1.54 5.69
CA LEU A 34 -22.11 2.86 5.08
C LEU A 34 -23.36 3.40 4.34
N GLN A 35 -24.37 2.58 4.07
CA GLN A 35 -25.62 2.98 3.41
C GLN A 35 -25.45 3.79 2.11
N GLY A 36 -24.38 3.52 1.35
CA GLY A 36 -24.07 4.21 0.09
C GLY A 36 -23.03 5.33 0.22
N ASN A 37 -22.59 5.68 1.44
CA ASN A 37 -21.42 6.52 1.65
C ASN A 37 -20.12 5.77 1.32
N ARG A 38 -19.05 6.53 1.07
CA ARG A 38 -17.72 6.00 0.81
C ARG A 38 -16.84 6.16 2.05
N ASP A 39 -15.95 5.19 2.27
CA ASP A 39 -14.91 5.23 3.29
C ASP A 39 -13.64 4.60 2.69
N SER A 40 -12.53 5.31 2.77
CA SER A 40 -11.27 4.91 2.13
C SER A 40 -10.63 3.64 2.72
N ARG A 41 -11.09 3.19 3.90
CA ARG A 41 -10.67 1.93 4.52
C ARG A 41 -11.34 0.72 3.87
N VAL A 42 -12.49 0.91 3.22
CA VAL A 42 -13.34 -0.17 2.72
C VAL A 42 -13.10 -0.35 1.23
N ARG A 43 -12.70 -1.56 0.82
CA ARG A 43 -12.43 -1.88 -0.59
C ARG A 43 -13.57 -2.60 -1.28
N GLY A 44 -13.63 -2.47 -2.61
CA GLY A 44 -14.47 -3.33 -3.46
C GLY A 44 -15.93 -2.89 -3.53
N SER A 45 -16.17 -1.59 -3.36
CA SER A 45 -17.48 -0.95 -3.48
C SER A 45 -18.23 -1.38 -4.75
N THR A 46 -17.56 -1.40 -5.89
CA THR A 46 -18.13 -1.83 -7.19
C THR A 46 -18.45 -3.32 -7.26
N LYS A 47 -17.50 -4.19 -6.88
CA LYS A 47 -17.65 -5.66 -7.03
C LYS A 47 -18.57 -6.31 -5.99
N LEU A 48 -18.74 -5.66 -4.85
CA LEU A 48 -19.60 -6.14 -3.76
C LEU A 48 -20.98 -5.45 -3.75
N ALA A 49 -21.19 -4.43 -4.57
CA ALA A 49 -22.47 -3.75 -4.73
C ALA A 49 -23.60 -4.73 -5.09
N GLY A 50 -24.74 -4.58 -4.41
CA GLY A 50 -25.94 -5.38 -4.67
C GLY A 50 -25.88 -6.84 -4.23
N ARG A 51 -24.75 -7.31 -3.69
CA ARG A 51 -24.64 -8.66 -3.14
C ARG A 51 -25.40 -8.81 -1.83
N THR A 52 -25.73 -10.06 -1.50
CA THR A 52 -26.41 -10.45 -0.27
C THR A 52 -25.54 -11.38 0.58
N LEU A 53 -25.78 -11.45 1.89
CA LEU A 53 -25.03 -12.35 2.80
C LEU A 53 -25.08 -13.82 2.37
N GLN A 54 -26.15 -14.25 1.71
CA GLN A 54 -26.33 -15.62 1.23
C GLN A 54 -25.30 -16.01 0.16
N GLU A 55 -24.74 -15.04 -0.56
CA GLU A 55 -23.72 -15.28 -1.58
C GLU A 55 -22.32 -15.50 -0.98
N PHE A 56 -22.12 -15.16 0.30
CA PHE A 56 -20.85 -15.29 1.03
C PHE A 56 -20.65 -16.69 1.63
N SER A 57 -21.05 -17.74 0.92
CA SER A 57 -20.51 -19.08 1.24
C SER A 57 -19.00 -19.07 1.03
N PHE A 58 -18.25 -19.83 1.83
CA PHE A 58 -16.79 -19.86 1.69
C PHE A 58 -16.36 -20.24 0.27
N GLN A 59 -17.05 -21.19 -0.37
CA GLN A 59 -16.78 -21.64 -1.74
C GLN A 59 -16.89 -20.50 -2.78
N ASN A 60 -17.79 -19.54 -2.57
CA ASN A 60 -17.95 -18.40 -3.46
C ASN A 60 -16.93 -17.31 -3.13
N ALA A 61 -16.85 -16.90 -1.85
CA ALA A 61 -16.01 -15.79 -1.39
C ALA A 61 -14.50 -16.06 -1.54
N SER A 62 -14.09 -17.32 -1.55
CA SER A 62 -12.69 -17.73 -1.75
C SER A 62 -12.20 -17.62 -3.20
N ARG A 63 -13.09 -17.41 -4.18
CA ARG A 63 -12.71 -17.33 -5.60
C ARG A 63 -11.92 -16.04 -5.86
N PRO A 64 -10.82 -16.10 -6.65
CA PRO A 64 -10.00 -14.92 -6.94
C PRO A 64 -10.77 -13.73 -7.54
N SER A 65 -11.82 -13.98 -8.32
CA SER A 65 -12.60 -12.94 -8.98
C SER A 65 -13.69 -12.30 -8.11
N PHE A 66 -13.99 -12.87 -6.94
CA PHE A 66 -15.17 -12.50 -6.14
C PHE A 66 -15.09 -11.09 -5.53
N TYR A 67 -13.89 -10.64 -5.15
CA TYR A 67 -13.71 -9.46 -4.31
C TYR A 67 -12.92 -8.34 -4.98
N VAL A 68 -11.58 -8.30 -4.92
CA VAL A 68 -10.78 -7.28 -5.62
C VAL A 68 -9.46 -7.88 -6.10
N SER A 69 -8.85 -7.25 -7.11
CA SER A 69 -7.55 -7.65 -7.63
C SER A 69 -6.41 -7.24 -6.69
N GLN A 70 -6.57 -6.12 -5.96
CA GLN A 70 -5.62 -5.59 -4.98
C GLN A 70 -6.24 -5.55 -3.57
N PRO A 71 -6.26 -6.70 -2.88
CA PRO A 71 -6.76 -6.79 -1.52
C PRO A 71 -5.78 -6.17 -0.51
N MET A 72 -6.30 -5.71 0.62
CA MET A 72 -5.58 -5.12 1.75
C MET A 72 -4.38 -5.97 2.18
N ARG A 73 -4.53 -7.30 2.20
CA ARG A 73 -3.43 -8.23 2.55
C ARG A 73 -2.16 -8.08 1.69
N MET A 74 -2.26 -7.57 0.46
CA MET A 74 -1.08 -7.35 -0.38
C MET A 74 -0.15 -6.28 0.21
N ALA A 75 -0.71 -5.27 0.88
CA ALA A 75 0.06 -4.22 1.55
C ALA A 75 0.76 -4.71 2.82
N THR A 76 0.39 -5.88 3.35
CA THR A 76 0.88 -6.39 4.63
C THR A 76 1.98 -7.45 4.49
N VAL A 77 2.37 -7.82 3.26
CA VAL A 77 3.31 -8.92 2.99
C VAL A 77 4.71 -8.63 3.57
N THR A 78 5.18 -7.39 3.52
CA THR A 78 6.46 -7.00 4.12
C THR A 78 6.29 -6.59 5.58
N THR A 79 5.16 -5.96 5.92
CA THR A 79 4.90 -5.39 7.24
C THR A 79 4.71 -6.45 8.33
N LEU A 80 3.91 -7.51 8.09
CA LEU A 80 3.65 -8.51 9.12
C LEU A 80 4.93 -9.22 9.60
N PRO A 81 5.83 -9.67 8.69
CA PRO A 81 7.11 -10.22 9.12
C PRO A 81 8.01 -9.18 9.79
N ALA A 82 8.06 -7.95 9.27
CA ALA A 82 8.89 -6.87 9.84
C ALA A 82 8.47 -6.46 11.26
N LEU A 83 7.19 -6.63 11.60
CA LEU A 83 6.65 -6.42 12.95
C LEU A 83 6.72 -7.68 13.82
N GLY A 84 7.21 -8.80 13.31
CA GLY A 84 7.28 -10.06 14.04
C GLY A 84 5.93 -10.67 14.38
N LEU A 85 4.86 -10.29 13.67
CA LEU A 85 3.51 -10.84 13.85
C LEU A 85 3.32 -12.19 13.14
N VAL A 86 4.19 -12.47 12.17
CA VAL A 86 4.22 -13.76 11.47
C VAL A 86 5.65 -14.26 11.31
N GLU A 87 5.79 -15.57 11.27
CA GLU A 87 6.97 -16.27 10.77
C GLU A 87 6.80 -16.50 9.27
N ALA A 88 7.76 -16.06 8.48
CA ALA A 88 7.72 -16.17 7.02
C ALA A 88 8.77 -17.17 6.53
N SER A 89 8.34 -18.25 5.87
CA SER A 89 9.25 -19.18 5.18
C SER A 89 9.68 -18.71 3.78
N GLY A 90 9.23 -17.53 3.36
CA GLY A 90 9.55 -16.90 2.08
C GLY A 90 8.80 -15.59 1.90
N SER A 91 8.85 -15.01 0.70
CA SER A 91 8.22 -13.71 0.39
C SER A 91 6.73 -13.78 0.04
N ARG A 92 6.13 -14.98 0.04
CA ARG A 92 4.73 -15.19 -0.35
C ARG A 92 3.84 -15.36 0.87
N PHE A 93 2.66 -14.74 0.85
CA PHE A 93 1.66 -14.79 1.92
C PHE A 93 1.28 -16.23 2.37
N ASN A 94 1.22 -17.19 1.44
CA ASN A 94 0.94 -18.59 1.78
C ASN A 94 2.02 -19.26 2.65
N GLY A 95 3.23 -18.68 2.71
CA GLY A 95 4.33 -19.13 3.56
C GLY A 95 4.31 -18.54 4.97
N PHE A 96 3.31 -17.75 5.35
CA PHE A 96 3.26 -17.07 6.65
C PHE A 96 2.49 -17.84 7.70
N SER A 97 3.08 -18.05 8.87
CA SER A 97 2.42 -18.62 10.05
C SER A 97 2.39 -17.58 11.17
N CYS A 98 1.35 -17.57 12.01
CA CYS A 98 1.30 -16.61 13.12
C CYS A 98 2.43 -16.90 14.12
N SER A 99 3.18 -15.87 14.52
CA SER A 99 4.08 -15.97 15.66
C SER A 99 3.28 -15.94 16.97
N GLU A 100 3.93 -16.18 18.11
CA GLU A 100 3.31 -16.00 19.44
C GLU A 100 2.73 -14.60 19.61
N ALA A 101 3.48 -13.56 19.22
CA ALA A 101 3.01 -12.17 19.27
C ALA A 101 1.82 -11.94 18.33
N GLY A 102 1.81 -12.55 17.15
CA GLY A 102 0.67 -12.49 16.24
C GLY A 102 -0.58 -13.18 16.77
N LEU A 103 -0.42 -14.31 17.45
CA LEU A 103 -1.53 -15.01 18.11
C LEU A 103 -2.12 -14.16 19.24
N ALA A 104 -1.27 -13.62 20.11
CA ALA A 104 -1.69 -12.73 21.19
C ALA A 104 -2.42 -11.49 20.65
N PHE A 105 -1.92 -10.88 19.57
CA PHE A 105 -2.57 -9.75 18.93
C PHE A 105 -3.96 -10.10 18.37
N VAL A 106 -4.10 -11.24 17.66
CA VAL A 106 -5.40 -11.67 17.14
C VAL A 106 -6.38 -12.01 18.27
N GLU A 107 -5.90 -12.62 19.35
CA GLU A 107 -6.72 -12.90 20.52
C GLU A 107 -7.23 -11.61 21.17
N ALA A 108 -6.34 -10.67 21.49
CA ALA A 108 -6.71 -9.37 22.05
C ALA A 108 -7.67 -8.58 21.13
N ALA A 109 -7.48 -8.66 19.81
CA ALA A 109 -8.34 -7.98 18.84
C ALA A 109 -9.73 -8.62 18.71
N SER A 110 -9.89 -9.89 19.11
CA SER A 110 -11.13 -10.66 18.87
C SER A 110 -11.82 -11.22 20.11
N VAL A 111 -11.25 -11.01 21.30
CA VAL A 111 -11.69 -11.66 22.55
C VAL A 111 -13.16 -11.38 22.91
N GLU A 112 -13.62 -10.15 22.66
CA GLU A 112 -14.98 -9.69 22.96
C GLU A 112 -16.01 -10.15 21.91
N TYR A 113 -15.56 -10.50 20.72
CA TYR A 113 -16.44 -10.87 19.62
C TYR A 113 -16.72 -12.37 19.61
N ARG A 114 -17.90 -12.73 20.10
CA ARG A 114 -18.34 -14.12 20.27
C ARG A 114 -19.54 -14.49 19.37
N PRO A 115 -19.40 -14.52 18.03
CA PRO A 115 -20.49 -14.93 17.15
C PRO A 115 -20.97 -16.33 17.51
N TYR A 116 -22.27 -16.45 17.81
CA TYR A 116 -22.92 -17.69 18.20
C TYR A 116 -22.24 -18.43 19.38
N ASN A 117 -21.76 -17.68 20.38
CA ASN A 117 -21.08 -18.20 21.58
C ASN A 117 -19.78 -18.96 21.28
N ARG A 118 -19.10 -18.65 20.18
CA ARG A 118 -17.79 -19.20 19.82
C ARG A 118 -16.76 -18.10 19.73
N SER A 119 -15.47 -18.43 19.79
CA SER A 119 -14.44 -17.46 19.39
C SER A 119 -14.64 -17.09 17.91
N LEU A 120 -14.26 -15.86 17.53
CA LEU A 120 -14.30 -15.43 16.12
C LEU A 120 -13.58 -16.43 15.20
N VAL A 121 -12.40 -16.90 15.61
CA VAL A 121 -11.56 -17.83 14.85
C VAL A 121 -12.25 -19.18 14.66
N ASP A 122 -12.90 -19.71 15.71
CA ASP A 122 -13.60 -20.98 15.62
C ASP A 122 -14.87 -20.85 14.77
N HIS A 123 -15.56 -19.72 14.83
CA HIS A 123 -16.72 -19.46 13.98
C HIS A 123 -16.32 -19.38 12.50
N LEU A 124 -15.27 -18.60 12.18
CA LEU A 124 -14.72 -18.54 10.82
C LEU A 124 -14.21 -19.90 10.34
N LEU A 125 -13.66 -20.72 11.23
CA LEU A 125 -13.29 -22.10 10.92
C LEU A 125 -14.53 -22.93 10.54
N GLN A 126 -15.63 -22.89 11.29
CA GLN A 126 -16.85 -23.62 10.92
C GLN A 126 -17.40 -23.18 9.57
N TRP A 127 -17.36 -21.87 9.27
CA TRP A 127 -17.75 -21.32 7.98
C TRP A 127 -16.85 -21.82 6.83
N VAL A 128 -15.52 -21.78 7.01
CA VAL A 128 -14.57 -22.32 6.02
C VAL A 128 -14.76 -23.82 5.77
N LEU A 129 -15.15 -24.57 6.81
CA LEU A 129 -15.44 -25.99 6.72
C LEU A 129 -16.83 -26.30 6.10
N GLY A 130 -17.65 -25.29 5.83
CA GLY A 130 -19.04 -25.44 5.35
C GLY A 130 -19.97 -26.10 6.37
N LYS A 131 -19.62 -26.02 7.66
CA LYS A 131 -20.39 -26.62 8.77
C LYS A 131 -21.41 -25.65 9.37
N ASP A 132 -21.15 -24.34 9.28
CA ASP A 132 -22.02 -23.28 9.79
C ASP A 132 -21.86 -22.03 8.92
N ASP A 133 -22.86 -21.74 8.09
CA ASP A 133 -22.87 -20.59 7.17
C ASP A 133 -23.60 -19.37 7.74
N ARG A 134 -23.84 -19.36 9.06
CA ARG A 134 -24.47 -18.21 9.70
C ARG A 134 -23.48 -17.06 9.81
N LEU A 135 -23.68 -16.06 8.96
CA LEU A 135 -22.93 -14.81 8.94
C LEU A 135 -23.76 -13.62 9.47
N ASN A 136 -25.01 -13.88 9.85
CA ASN A 136 -25.91 -12.90 10.43
C ASN A 136 -25.60 -12.63 11.91
N GLY A 137 -25.93 -11.43 12.39
CA GLY A 137 -25.71 -11.01 13.79
C GLY A 137 -24.51 -10.10 13.97
N ASP A 138 -24.54 -9.28 15.02
CA ASP A 138 -23.74 -8.05 15.10
C ASP A 138 -22.26 -8.29 15.43
N ALA A 139 -21.95 -9.37 16.15
CA ALA A 139 -20.58 -9.65 16.59
C ALA A 139 -19.59 -9.86 15.43
N LEU A 140 -20.04 -10.46 14.32
CA LEU A 140 -19.16 -10.76 13.19
C LEU A 140 -18.83 -9.50 12.35
N PRO A 141 -19.81 -8.66 11.96
CA PRO A 141 -19.55 -7.34 11.39
C PRO A 141 -18.66 -6.46 12.25
N MET A 142 -18.92 -6.38 13.56
CA MET A 142 -18.09 -5.57 14.46
C MET A 142 -16.64 -6.06 14.50
N ALA A 143 -16.43 -7.38 14.55
CA ALA A 143 -15.09 -7.95 14.63
C ALA A 143 -14.26 -7.84 13.35
N LEU A 144 -14.91 -7.82 12.18
CA LEU A 144 -14.24 -7.90 10.88
C LEU A 144 -14.18 -6.57 10.15
N SER A 145 -15.10 -5.65 10.42
CA SER A 145 -15.17 -4.38 9.70
C SER A 145 -13.85 -3.60 9.83
N PRO A 146 -13.24 -3.14 8.73
CA PRO A 146 -12.05 -2.30 8.76
C PRO A 146 -12.32 -0.89 9.35
N MET A 147 -13.58 -0.55 9.60
CA MET A 147 -13.98 0.70 10.24
C MET A 147 -14.11 0.59 11.76
N THR A 148 -14.09 -0.62 12.32
CA THR A 148 -14.16 -0.81 13.78
C THR A 148 -12.78 -0.56 14.37
N PRO A 149 -12.63 0.36 15.34
CA PRO A 149 -11.36 0.56 16.03
C PRO A 149 -10.88 -0.70 16.74
N LEU A 150 -9.57 -0.89 16.81
CA LEU A 150 -8.98 -1.98 17.58
C LEU A 150 -9.28 -1.82 19.09
N PRO A 151 -9.56 -2.91 19.81
CA PRO A 151 -9.67 -2.87 21.27
C PRO A 151 -8.38 -2.35 21.95
N PRO A 152 -8.46 -1.71 23.13
CA PRO A 152 -7.31 -1.10 23.80
C PRO A 152 -6.12 -2.04 24.00
N GLU A 153 -6.37 -3.31 24.36
CA GLU A 153 -5.30 -4.30 24.53
C GLU A 153 -4.58 -4.63 23.22
N ALA A 154 -5.32 -4.76 22.12
CA ALA A 154 -4.75 -4.99 20.80
C ALA A 154 -3.92 -3.78 20.33
N LEU A 155 -4.38 -2.55 20.65
CA LEU A 155 -3.63 -1.32 20.36
C LEU A 155 -2.29 -1.27 21.11
N VAL A 156 -2.26 -1.68 22.39
CA VAL A 156 -1.01 -1.76 23.16
C VAL A 156 -0.03 -2.73 22.49
N LEU A 157 -0.48 -3.95 22.15
CA LEU A 157 0.36 -4.95 21.49
C LEU A 157 0.87 -4.46 20.13
N LEU A 158 0.03 -3.79 19.34
CA LEU A 158 0.44 -3.23 18.05
C LEU A 158 1.48 -2.11 18.22
N ARG A 159 1.28 -1.20 19.18
CA ARG A 159 2.25 -0.13 19.50
C ARG A 159 3.59 -0.73 19.91
N GLU A 160 3.59 -1.76 20.75
CA GLU A 160 4.84 -2.45 21.13
C GLU A 160 5.57 -3.02 19.91
N ARG A 161 4.86 -3.69 19.00
CA ARG A 161 5.45 -4.22 17.76
C ARG A 161 5.96 -3.12 16.83
N LEU A 162 5.28 -1.98 16.75
CA LEU A 162 5.77 -0.84 15.96
C LEU A 162 7.11 -0.30 16.50
N HIS A 163 7.34 -0.34 17.82
CA HIS A 163 8.62 0.06 18.41
C HIS A 163 9.68 -1.04 18.30
N GLN A 164 9.32 -2.28 18.62
CA GLN A 164 10.27 -3.39 18.74
C GLN A 164 10.57 -4.10 17.42
N GLY A 165 9.63 -4.12 16.47
CA GLY A 165 9.75 -4.88 15.23
C GLY A 165 9.83 -6.39 15.47
N ALA A 166 10.39 -7.10 14.51
CA ALA A 166 10.68 -8.52 14.63
C ALA A 166 11.83 -8.78 15.62
N PRO A 167 11.90 -9.97 16.23
CA PRO A 167 13.03 -10.36 17.09
C PRO A 167 14.40 -10.23 16.41
N THR A 168 14.44 -10.40 15.09
CA THR A 168 15.66 -10.29 14.27
C THR A 168 15.97 -8.87 13.81
N SER A 169 15.11 -7.89 14.09
CA SER A 169 15.33 -6.50 13.68
C SER A 169 16.59 -5.93 14.32
N GLN A 170 17.33 -5.15 13.55
CA GLN A 170 18.52 -4.46 14.04
C GLN A 170 18.10 -3.25 14.89
N SER A 171 18.98 -2.81 15.81
CA SER A 171 18.68 -1.68 16.70
C SER A 171 18.41 -0.39 15.94
N TRP A 172 19.18 -0.12 14.87
CA TRP A 172 19.00 1.06 14.05
C TRP A 172 17.67 1.05 13.27
N GLU A 173 17.18 -0.12 12.83
CA GLU A 173 15.88 -0.24 12.16
C GLU A 173 14.73 0.11 13.11
N ARG A 174 14.80 -0.39 14.35
CA ARG A 174 13.84 -0.03 15.42
C ARG A 174 13.85 1.47 15.69
N GLN A 175 15.04 2.04 15.84
CA GLN A 175 15.18 3.47 16.12
C GLN A 175 14.61 4.31 14.99
N ARG A 176 14.97 4.03 13.73
CA ARG A 176 14.47 4.78 12.56
C ARG A 176 12.95 4.74 12.46
N ARG A 177 12.35 3.57 12.66
CA ARG A 177 10.89 3.41 12.63
C ARG A 177 10.21 4.14 13.80
N SER A 178 10.79 4.07 15.00
CA SER A 178 10.27 4.78 16.17
C SER A 178 10.38 6.30 16.01
N ASP A 179 11.52 6.81 15.53
CA ASP A 179 11.73 8.23 15.23
C ASP A 179 10.69 8.73 14.21
N ALA A 180 10.50 7.98 13.11
CA ALA A 180 9.52 8.33 12.09
C ALA A 180 8.09 8.34 12.66
N LEU A 181 7.71 7.32 13.44
CA LEU A 181 6.39 7.24 14.07
C LEU A 181 6.16 8.40 15.04
N HIS A 182 7.12 8.71 15.91
CA HIS A 182 7.03 9.83 16.84
C HIS A 182 6.95 11.17 16.10
N TRP A 183 7.77 11.36 15.07
CA TRP A 183 7.77 12.58 14.28
C TRP A 183 6.42 12.81 13.62
N VAL A 184 5.87 11.82 12.89
CA VAL A 184 4.59 12.02 12.22
C VAL A 184 3.45 12.15 13.23
N ALA A 185 3.42 11.36 14.30
CA ALA A 185 2.39 11.44 15.33
C ALA A 185 2.36 12.80 16.05
N SER A 186 3.50 13.51 16.11
CA SER A 186 3.58 14.86 16.67
C SER A 186 2.96 15.94 15.78
N ARG A 187 2.67 15.64 14.51
CA ARG A 187 2.07 16.57 13.56
C ARG A 187 0.55 16.47 13.60
N GLY A 188 -0.10 17.57 14.00
CA GLY A 188 -1.54 17.75 13.84
C GLY A 188 -1.89 18.28 12.44
N LEU A 189 -3.18 18.25 12.09
CA LEU A 189 -3.70 18.95 10.91
C LEU A 189 -3.31 20.43 10.95
N GLY A 190 -2.92 21.00 9.80
CA GLY A 190 -2.41 22.37 9.72
C GLY A 190 -1.01 22.59 10.30
N ALA A 191 -0.26 21.53 10.60
CA ALA A 191 1.13 21.66 11.05
C ALA A 191 2.00 22.37 10.00
N ALA A 192 2.96 23.17 10.46
CA ALA A 192 3.85 23.92 9.57
C ALA A 192 4.54 23.02 8.53
N PRO A 193 4.77 23.52 7.30
CA PRO A 193 5.41 22.77 6.24
C PRO A 193 6.81 22.29 6.65
N VAL A 194 7.23 21.12 6.14
CA VAL A 194 8.59 20.61 6.38
C VAL A 194 9.40 20.66 5.10
N ASP A 195 10.60 21.22 5.18
CA ASP A 195 11.57 21.25 4.09
C ASP A 195 12.74 20.31 4.37
N TRP A 196 13.31 19.71 3.32
CA TRP A 196 14.45 18.80 3.42
C TRP A 196 15.69 19.41 4.08
N LYS A 197 15.84 20.74 4.07
CA LYS A 197 16.94 21.48 4.71
C LYS A 197 16.84 21.47 6.24
N GLU A 198 15.65 21.29 6.79
CA GLU A 198 15.41 21.36 8.24
C GLU A 198 15.01 19.99 8.78
N LYS A 199 16.00 19.27 9.35
CA LYS A 199 15.73 17.98 9.98
C LYS A 199 14.85 18.15 11.22
N PRO A 200 13.72 17.43 11.33
CA PRO A 200 12.92 17.43 12.55
C PRO A 200 13.71 16.98 13.79
N ALA A 201 13.41 17.58 14.95
CA ALA A 201 14.08 17.24 16.20
C ALA A 201 13.86 15.77 16.63
N LEU A 202 12.67 15.24 16.35
CA LEU A 202 12.27 13.86 16.67
C LEU A 202 12.94 12.79 15.78
N ILE A 203 13.53 13.18 14.65
CA ILE A 203 14.41 12.31 13.87
C ILE A 203 15.81 12.40 14.47
N GLY A 204 16.14 11.52 15.42
CA GLY A 204 17.36 11.62 16.23
C GLY A 204 18.65 11.43 15.44
N ASN A 205 18.60 10.64 14.37
CA ASN A 205 19.77 10.33 13.53
C ASN A 205 19.80 11.17 12.24
N ALA A 206 20.87 11.95 12.04
CA ALA A 206 21.07 12.74 10.83
C ALA A 206 21.20 11.88 9.56
N SER A 207 21.81 10.69 9.63
CA SER A 207 21.90 9.80 8.46
C SER A 207 20.53 9.24 8.07
N HIS A 208 19.63 9.03 9.03
CA HIS A 208 18.26 8.62 8.70
C HIS A 208 17.54 9.69 7.87
N TRP A 209 17.65 10.97 8.25
CA TRP A 209 17.05 12.05 7.47
C TRP A 209 17.70 12.22 6.09
N ALA A 210 19.02 12.07 6.00
CA ALA A 210 19.73 12.09 4.73
C ALA A 210 19.28 10.96 3.80
N ASP A 211 19.11 9.73 4.32
CA ASP A 211 18.59 8.60 3.55
C ASP A 211 17.15 8.84 3.06
N MET A 212 16.29 9.42 3.91
CA MET A 212 14.92 9.78 3.53
C MET A 212 14.90 10.81 2.39
N ARG A 213 15.75 11.83 2.50
CA ARG A 213 15.93 12.86 1.47
C ARG A 213 16.46 12.25 0.17
N ALA A 214 17.51 11.45 0.24
CA ALA A 214 18.08 10.79 -0.94
C ALA A 214 17.05 9.87 -1.61
N GLY A 215 16.28 9.11 -0.83
CA GLY A 215 15.17 8.30 -1.32
C GLY A 215 14.11 9.12 -2.06
N ALA A 216 13.73 10.28 -1.54
CA ALA A 216 12.75 11.17 -2.19
C ALA A 216 13.23 11.66 -3.57
N TYR A 217 14.47 12.12 -3.67
CA TYR A 217 15.05 12.57 -4.93
C TYR A 217 15.24 11.42 -5.92
N PHE A 218 15.61 10.23 -5.43
CA PHE A 218 15.75 9.05 -6.29
C PHE A 218 14.40 8.54 -6.78
N PHE A 219 13.35 8.56 -5.95
CA PHE A 219 11.99 8.21 -6.39
C PHE A 219 11.48 9.19 -7.46
N ALA A 220 11.72 10.49 -7.32
CA ALA A 220 11.40 11.45 -8.37
C ALA A 220 12.13 11.14 -9.69
N ALA A 221 13.42 10.76 -9.63
CA ALA A 221 14.16 10.34 -10.81
C ALA A 221 13.64 9.01 -11.42
N ARG A 222 13.23 8.06 -10.59
CA ARG A 222 12.61 6.80 -11.03
C ARG A 222 11.29 7.05 -11.73
N ASP A 223 10.43 7.91 -11.16
CA ASP A 223 9.10 8.17 -11.71
C ASP A 223 9.22 8.91 -13.05
N ALA A 224 10.14 9.88 -13.16
CA ALA A 224 10.49 10.51 -14.44
C ALA A 224 11.03 9.49 -15.48
N ALA A 225 11.73 8.44 -15.05
CA ALA A 225 12.16 7.38 -15.96
C ALA A 225 10.99 6.51 -16.46
N HIS A 226 9.99 6.27 -15.63
CA HIS A 226 8.75 5.62 -16.08
C HIS A 226 8.00 6.51 -17.09
N ASP A 227 7.97 7.82 -16.89
CA ASP A 227 7.33 8.75 -17.84
C ASP A 227 8.00 8.75 -19.22
N VAL A 228 9.33 8.56 -19.28
CA VAL A 228 10.04 8.33 -20.55
C VAL A 228 9.54 7.06 -21.24
N LEU A 229 9.39 5.95 -20.51
CA LEU A 229 8.89 4.68 -21.06
C LEU A 229 7.43 4.82 -21.53
N ASN A 230 6.57 5.45 -20.73
CA ASN A 230 5.17 5.72 -21.07
C ASN A 230 5.04 6.60 -22.32
N ALA A 231 5.89 7.63 -22.46
CA ALA A 231 5.91 8.50 -23.63
C ALA A 231 6.30 7.74 -24.92
N VAL A 232 7.22 6.78 -24.82
CA VAL A 232 7.63 5.93 -25.95
C VAL A 232 6.56 4.90 -26.27
N GLU A 233 5.94 4.26 -25.28
CA GLU A 233 4.80 3.36 -25.47
C GLU A 233 3.65 4.08 -26.19
N THR A 234 3.28 5.27 -25.70
CA THR A 234 2.22 6.08 -26.30
C THR A 234 2.59 6.51 -27.72
N HIS A 235 3.86 6.77 -28.00
CA HIS A 235 4.34 7.06 -29.36
C HIS A 235 4.24 5.84 -30.29
N MET A 236 4.55 4.64 -29.78
CA MET A 236 4.44 3.40 -30.55
C MET A 236 2.97 3.08 -30.85
N GLY A 237 2.04 3.34 -29.93
CA GLY A 237 0.60 3.29 -30.16
C GLY A 237 0.02 1.88 -30.29
N THR A 238 0.58 1.02 -31.15
CA THR A 238 0.16 -0.38 -31.34
C THR A 238 1.34 -1.35 -31.15
N PRO A 239 1.09 -2.62 -30.77
CA PRO A 239 2.15 -3.59 -30.48
C PRO A 239 3.03 -3.97 -31.69
N GLU A 240 2.51 -3.80 -32.91
CA GLU A 240 3.23 -4.10 -34.16
C GLU A 240 4.30 -3.04 -34.49
N ASN A 241 4.13 -1.83 -33.95
CA ASN A 241 5.07 -0.75 -34.15
C ASN A 241 6.36 -1.02 -33.37
N ARG A 242 7.47 -0.55 -33.94
CA ARG A 242 8.80 -0.71 -33.38
C ARG A 242 9.59 0.58 -33.55
N LEU A 243 10.37 0.94 -32.54
CA LEU A 243 11.28 2.08 -32.60
C LEU A 243 12.70 1.59 -32.87
N SER A 244 13.34 2.10 -33.92
CA SER A 244 14.73 1.77 -34.22
C SER A 244 15.69 2.61 -33.36
N LEU A 245 16.70 1.98 -32.75
CA LEU A 245 17.74 2.69 -32.01
C LEU A 245 18.66 3.54 -32.91
N ALA A 246 18.65 3.31 -34.22
CA ALA A 246 19.36 4.14 -35.19
C ALA A 246 18.58 5.42 -35.58
N SER A 247 17.32 5.53 -35.13
CA SER A 247 16.47 6.69 -35.40
C SER A 247 16.61 7.78 -34.33
N LYS A 248 16.01 8.95 -34.59
CA LYS A 248 15.93 10.00 -33.57
C LYS A 248 14.93 9.61 -32.49
N VAL A 249 15.20 10.06 -31.27
CA VAL A 249 14.27 9.95 -30.14
C VAL A 249 12.91 10.52 -30.54
N PRO A 250 11.79 9.88 -30.18
CA PRO A 250 10.46 10.43 -30.41
C PRO A 250 10.28 11.81 -29.78
N LYS A 251 9.60 12.73 -30.49
CA LYS A 251 9.32 14.08 -29.98
C LYS A 251 8.66 14.07 -28.60
N ARG A 252 7.73 13.14 -28.36
CA ARG A 252 7.02 12.98 -27.08
C ARG A 252 7.93 12.65 -25.90
N ALA A 253 9.08 12.01 -26.13
CA ALA A 253 10.00 11.62 -25.07
C ALA A 253 11.01 12.72 -24.69
N HIS A 254 11.11 13.83 -25.45
CA HIS A 254 12.13 14.86 -25.18
C HIS A 254 11.93 15.57 -23.84
N ALA A 255 10.69 15.95 -23.52
CA ALA A 255 10.40 16.61 -22.25
C ALA A 255 10.61 15.65 -21.05
N PRO A 256 10.05 14.42 -21.04
CA PRO A 256 10.35 13.44 -19.99
C PRO A 256 11.83 13.11 -19.83
N LEU A 257 12.61 13.04 -20.92
CA LEU A 257 14.05 12.84 -20.85
C LEU A 257 14.79 14.03 -20.22
N THR A 258 14.33 15.24 -20.50
CA THR A 258 14.89 16.46 -19.90
C THR A 258 14.63 16.46 -18.40
N GLU A 259 13.39 16.19 -17.99
CA GLU A 259 13.00 16.09 -16.59
C GLU A 259 13.76 14.98 -15.84
N LEU A 260 13.89 13.80 -16.46
CA LEU A 260 14.70 12.70 -15.92
C LEU A 260 16.15 13.14 -15.67
N ARG A 261 16.78 13.89 -16.58
CA ARG A 261 18.14 14.42 -16.38
C ARG A 261 18.21 15.42 -15.25
N GLU A 262 17.20 16.28 -15.11
CA GLU A 262 17.12 17.26 -14.02
C GLU A 262 17.00 16.57 -12.66
N LYS A 263 16.07 15.61 -12.51
CA LYS A 263 15.85 14.86 -11.27
C LYS A 263 17.06 13.98 -10.90
N THR A 264 17.71 13.34 -11.88
CA THR A 264 18.93 12.56 -11.62
C THR A 264 20.12 13.43 -11.23
N ARG A 265 20.28 14.62 -11.81
CA ARG A 265 21.30 15.58 -11.38
C ARG A 265 21.02 16.07 -9.95
N ALA A 266 19.78 16.41 -9.64
CA ALA A 266 19.38 16.82 -8.30
C ALA A 266 19.66 15.74 -7.24
N PHE A 267 19.52 14.44 -7.59
CA PHE A 267 19.93 13.34 -6.72
C PHE A 267 21.45 13.28 -6.54
N LEU A 268 22.23 13.38 -7.63
CA LEU A 268 23.71 13.32 -7.56
C LEU A 268 24.29 14.49 -6.75
N ASP A 269 23.67 15.67 -6.81
CA ASP A 269 24.06 16.85 -6.03
C ASP A 269 23.88 16.65 -4.51
N LEU A 270 23.17 15.60 -4.07
CA LEU A 270 23.09 15.23 -2.65
C LEU A 270 24.33 14.50 -2.14
N GLU A 271 25.22 14.04 -3.03
CA GLU A 271 26.44 13.29 -2.70
C GLU A 271 26.19 12.07 -1.77
N HIS A 272 25.04 11.42 -1.93
CA HIS A 272 24.68 10.25 -1.14
C HIS A 272 25.49 9.00 -1.53
N GLU A 273 25.76 8.10 -0.58
CA GLU A 273 26.70 6.98 -0.76
C GLU A 273 26.14 5.76 -1.53
N ASP A 274 24.90 5.82 -2.01
CA ASP A 274 24.26 4.68 -2.67
C ASP A 274 24.86 4.42 -4.06
N MET A 275 25.68 3.38 -4.17
CA MET A 275 26.44 3.06 -5.38
C MET A 275 25.55 2.72 -6.59
N GLU A 276 24.44 2.01 -6.37
CA GLU A 276 23.55 1.58 -7.46
C GLU A 276 22.78 2.77 -8.01
N ALA A 277 22.19 3.58 -7.13
CA ALA A 277 21.51 4.81 -7.49
C ALA A 277 22.46 5.79 -8.20
N ASN A 278 23.68 5.98 -7.66
CA ASN A 278 24.71 6.82 -8.29
C ASN A 278 25.13 6.32 -9.66
N THR A 279 25.18 5.01 -9.87
CA THR A 279 25.50 4.43 -11.18
C THR A 279 24.38 4.72 -12.17
N PHE A 280 23.13 4.45 -11.79
CA PHE A 280 21.97 4.78 -12.63
C PHE A 280 21.92 6.26 -13.00
N CYS A 281 22.01 7.17 -12.01
CA CYS A 281 21.90 8.60 -12.24
C CYS A 281 23.04 9.14 -13.12
N ARG A 282 24.28 8.68 -12.93
CA ARG A 282 25.41 9.10 -13.79
C ARG A 282 25.22 8.66 -15.23
N GLU A 283 24.77 7.43 -15.45
CA GLU A 283 24.47 6.95 -16.80
C GLU A 283 23.42 7.81 -17.50
N VAL A 284 22.37 8.22 -16.78
CA VAL A 284 21.34 9.12 -17.30
C VAL A 284 21.91 10.51 -17.62
N VAL A 285 22.79 11.06 -16.79
CA VAL A 285 23.33 12.41 -17.00
C VAL A 285 24.35 12.45 -18.13
N GLU A 286 25.19 11.42 -18.27
CA GLU A 286 26.37 11.44 -19.15
C GLU A 286 26.08 10.96 -20.59
N GLN A 287 25.02 10.18 -20.80
CA GLN A 287 24.80 9.49 -22.08
C GLN A 287 23.88 10.28 -23.02
N SER A 288 23.82 9.85 -24.28
CA SER A 288 22.87 10.40 -25.25
C SER A 288 21.45 9.90 -24.96
N ASP A 289 20.44 10.67 -25.36
CA ASP A 289 19.02 10.35 -25.12
C ASP A 289 18.61 8.95 -25.60
N MET A 290 19.15 8.50 -26.75
CA MET A 290 18.85 7.18 -27.29
C MET A 290 19.52 6.05 -26.50
N GLU A 291 20.70 6.29 -25.95
CA GLU A 291 21.37 5.34 -25.08
C GLU A 291 20.68 5.24 -23.71
N ILE A 292 20.19 6.36 -23.17
CA ILE A 292 19.34 6.38 -21.96
C ILE A 292 18.10 5.53 -22.20
N LEU A 293 17.38 5.78 -23.30
CA LEU A 293 16.18 5.03 -23.64
C LEU A 293 16.48 3.53 -23.77
N ARG A 294 17.57 3.16 -24.46
CA ARG A 294 17.99 1.76 -24.58
C ARG A 294 18.15 1.11 -23.20
N ARG A 295 18.82 1.78 -22.26
CA ARG A 295 19.07 1.25 -20.92
C ARG A 295 17.82 1.18 -20.05
N LEU A 296 16.92 2.16 -20.16
CA LEU A 296 15.64 2.11 -19.45
C LEU A 296 14.82 0.90 -19.90
N VAL A 297 14.75 0.65 -21.21
CA VAL A 297 14.05 -0.51 -21.77
C VAL A 297 14.71 -1.83 -21.36
N ASP A 298 16.05 -1.89 -21.33
CA ASP A 298 16.80 -3.08 -20.89
C ASP A 298 16.55 -3.40 -19.41
N ARG A 299 16.41 -2.37 -18.55
CA ARG A 299 16.17 -2.49 -17.11
C ARG A 299 14.74 -2.90 -16.77
N ASP A 300 13.72 -2.31 -17.44
CA ASP A 300 12.31 -2.62 -17.18
C ASP A 300 11.90 -3.96 -17.82
N GLY A 301 12.03 -4.06 -19.15
CA GLY A 301 11.70 -5.25 -19.94
C GLY A 301 10.21 -5.68 -19.92
N ARG A 302 9.31 -4.92 -19.29
CA ARG A 302 7.89 -5.28 -19.08
C ARG A 302 6.97 -4.58 -20.06
N ILE A 303 7.02 -3.25 -20.10
CA ILE A 303 6.19 -2.43 -21.01
C ILE A 303 6.82 -2.43 -22.40
N LEU A 304 8.12 -2.18 -22.45
CA LEU A 304 8.93 -2.18 -23.65
C LEU A 304 10.06 -3.22 -23.52
N ARG A 305 10.52 -3.76 -24.64
CA ARG A 305 11.65 -4.70 -24.67
C ARG A 305 12.61 -4.43 -25.82
N LEU A 306 13.87 -4.75 -25.62
CA LEU A 306 14.89 -4.70 -26.67
C LEU A 306 14.88 -6.00 -27.49
N VAL A 307 14.77 -5.87 -28.82
CA VAL A 307 14.92 -6.95 -29.79
C VAL A 307 15.92 -6.52 -30.85
N GLY A 308 17.18 -6.94 -30.67
CA GLY A 308 18.29 -6.50 -31.52
C GLY A 308 18.48 -4.98 -31.42
N GLN A 309 18.29 -4.27 -32.54
CA GLN A 309 18.42 -2.81 -32.64
C GLN A 309 17.07 -2.07 -32.60
N HIS A 310 16.02 -2.72 -32.09
CA HIS A 310 14.69 -2.17 -32.00
C HIS A 310 14.12 -2.28 -30.59
N ILE A 311 13.35 -1.27 -30.21
CA ILE A 311 12.45 -1.30 -29.06
C ILE A 311 11.08 -1.77 -29.59
N CYS A 312 10.56 -2.82 -28.97
CA CYS A 312 9.31 -3.47 -29.32
C CYS A 312 8.37 -3.54 -28.11
N ALA A 313 7.10 -3.78 -28.35
CA ALA A 313 6.11 -4.00 -27.29
C ALA A 313 6.47 -5.21 -26.42
N GLY A 314 6.41 -5.00 -25.10
CA GLY A 314 6.54 -6.02 -24.07
C GLY A 314 5.18 -6.62 -23.68
N PRO A 315 5.14 -7.58 -22.73
CA PRO A 315 3.92 -8.24 -22.29
C PRO A 315 2.88 -7.31 -21.63
N ALA A 316 3.34 -6.20 -21.04
CA ALA A 316 2.48 -5.23 -20.37
C ALA A 316 2.09 -4.03 -21.26
N PHE A 317 2.46 -4.06 -22.54
CA PHE A 317 2.19 -2.98 -23.49
C PHE A 317 0.69 -2.77 -23.70
N GLN A 318 0.21 -1.55 -23.48
CA GLN A 318 -1.16 -1.11 -23.67
C GLN A 318 -1.32 -0.22 -24.91
N GLY A 319 -0.26 0.49 -25.30
CA GLY A 319 -0.26 1.40 -26.44
C GLY A 319 -1.02 2.70 -26.17
N SER A 320 -1.58 3.34 -27.21
CA SER A 320 -2.27 4.63 -27.09
C SER A 320 -3.75 4.51 -26.68
N ARG A 321 -4.13 3.48 -25.92
CA ARG A 321 -5.51 3.39 -25.41
C ARG A 321 -5.73 4.50 -24.40
N GLU A 322 -6.74 5.35 -24.64
CA GLU A 322 -7.32 6.15 -23.56
C GLU A 322 -7.69 5.20 -22.41
N GLU A 323 -7.31 5.60 -21.19
CA GLU A 323 -7.48 4.89 -19.94
C GLU A 323 -8.92 4.36 -19.80
N THR A 324 -9.14 3.15 -20.28
CA THR A 324 -10.34 2.36 -20.00
C THR A 324 -9.86 1.10 -19.32
N SER A 325 -9.25 1.31 -18.17
CA SER A 325 -8.95 0.29 -17.21
C SER A 325 -9.10 0.96 -15.87
N GLU A 326 -10.33 0.97 -15.36
CA GLU A 326 -10.58 1.11 -13.92
C GLU A 326 -9.85 -0.04 -13.23
N VAL A 327 -8.55 0.11 -13.04
CA VAL A 327 -7.87 -0.55 -11.94
C VAL A 327 -8.47 0.17 -10.74
N ASP A 328 -9.41 -0.50 -10.07
CA ASP A 328 -10.06 -0.06 -8.83
C ASP A 328 -8.97 0.06 -7.74
N ILE A 329 -8.09 1.05 -7.89
CA ILE A 329 -7.16 1.54 -6.89
C ILE A 329 -7.95 2.63 -6.21
N GLU A 330 -8.76 2.24 -5.22
CA GLU A 330 -9.27 3.21 -4.24
C GLU A 330 -8.05 3.73 -3.49
N GLU A 331 -7.50 4.85 -3.96
CA GLU A 331 -6.38 5.54 -3.35
C GLU A 331 -6.77 6.01 -1.95
N SER A 332 -5.84 5.89 -1.00
CA SER A 332 -6.02 6.49 0.32
C SER A 332 -6.01 8.00 0.16
N PRO A 333 -6.94 8.75 0.79
CA PRO A 333 -6.93 10.19 0.70
C PRO A 333 -5.58 10.70 1.22
N GLU A 334 -4.91 11.52 0.41
CA GLU A 334 -3.82 12.33 0.94
C GLU A 334 -4.46 13.34 1.90
N PRO A 335 -3.92 13.52 3.12
CA PRO A 335 -4.39 14.57 3.99
C PRO A 335 -4.01 15.90 3.31
N GLU A 336 -4.96 16.52 2.60
CA GLU A 336 -4.76 17.77 1.83
C GLU A 336 -4.16 18.89 2.70
N GLU A 337 -4.25 18.78 4.03
CA GLU A 337 -3.81 19.78 5.00
C GLU A 337 -2.41 19.55 5.60
N LEU A 338 -1.70 18.47 5.22
CA LEU A 338 -0.35 18.20 5.71
C LEU A 338 0.70 18.38 4.61
N GLU A 339 1.39 19.51 4.66
CA GLU A 339 2.50 19.77 3.76
C GLU A 339 3.75 18.97 4.18
N TRP A 340 3.99 17.89 3.44
CA TRP A 340 5.19 17.07 3.55
C TRP A 340 6.31 17.59 2.63
N PRO A 341 7.59 17.24 2.89
CA PRO A 341 8.68 17.55 1.99
C PRO A 341 8.43 17.00 0.58
N GLU A 342 8.87 17.74 -0.44
CA GLU A 342 8.70 17.35 -1.84
C GLU A 342 9.21 15.92 -2.10
N ASN A 343 8.41 15.12 -2.81
CA ASN A 343 8.69 13.73 -3.18
C ASN A 343 8.91 12.78 -1.99
N ILE A 344 8.47 13.13 -0.77
CA ILE A 344 8.58 12.22 0.36
C ILE A 344 7.92 10.87 0.03
N SER A 345 8.48 9.79 0.55
CA SER A 345 7.85 8.48 0.38
C SER A 345 6.42 8.49 0.94
N TYR A 346 5.46 8.00 0.16
CA TYR A 346 4.06 7.76 0.56
C TYR A 346 3.91 7.00 1.89
N ARG A 347 4.96 6.27 2.31
CA ARG A 347 5.02 5.60 3.61
C ARG A 347 4.91 6.58 4.78
N ILE A 348 5.42 7.80 4.67
CA ILE A 348 5.37 8.79 5.75
C ILE A 348 3.94 9.27 6.00
N PRO A 349 3.17 9.73 4.99
CA PRO A 349 1.73 9.95 5.13
C PRO A 349 0.97 8.73 5.67
N ASN A 350 1.30 7.52 5.21
CA ASN A 350 0.64 6.31 5.71
C ASN A 350 0.93 6.02 7.19
N ILE A 351 2.14 6.30 7.67
CA ILE A 351 2.47 6.18 9.11
C ILE A 351 1.72 7.26 9.90
N TRP A 352 1.51 8.45 9.32
CA TRP A 352 0.66 9.47 9.95
C TRP A 352 -0.79 8.98 10.10
N TRP A 353 -1.40 8.43 9.04
CA TRP A 353 -2.74 7.84 9.11
C TRP A 353 -2.82 6.71 10.14
N LEU A 354 -1.83 5.82 10.17
CA LEU A 354 -1.71 4.78 11.19
C LEU A 354 -1.65 5.40 12.60
N SER A 355 -0.92 6.50 12.80
CA SER A 355 -0.87 7.16 14.11
C SER A 355 -2.22 7.71 14.56
N GLN A 356 -3.03 8.26 13.63
CA GLN A 356 -4.39 8.69 13.95
C GLN A 356 -5.29 7.51 14.32
N ASP A 357 -5.13 6.37 13.64
CA ASP A 357 -5.88 5.15 13.94
C ASP A 357 -5.51 4.58 15.32
N LEU A 358 -4.21 4.55 15.63
CA LEU A 358 -3.72 4.10 16.94
C LEU A 358 -4.22 4.97 18.09
N ASP A 359 -4.53 6.24 17.83
CA ASP A 359 -5.10 7.20 18.78
C ASP A 359 -6.64 7.21 18.77
N GLY A 360 -7.29 6.41 17.92
CA GLY A 360 -8.75 6.36 17.77
C GLY A 360 -9.36 7.58 17.06
N ARG A 361 -8.54 8.39 16.38
CA ARG A 361 -8.92 9.64 15.70
C ARG A 361 -9.13 9.50 14.19
N LEU A 362 -8.83 8.34 13.62
CA LEU A 362 -8.86 8.15 12.16
C LEU A 362 -10.24 8.47 11.55
N SER A 363 -11.32 8.05 12.18
CA SER A 363 -12.67 8.32 11.68
C SER A 363 -12.97 9.83 11.58
N ASP A 364 -12.54 10.61 12.58
CA ASP A 364 -12.71 12.06 12.60
C ASP A 364 -11.89 12.74 11.48
N CYS A 365 -10.70 12.20 11.18
CA CYS A 365 -9.85 12.71 10.10
C CYS A 365 -10.36 12.34 8.69
N LEU A 366 -11.06 11.21 8.54
CA LEU A 366 -11.60 10.75 7.24
C LEU A 366 -12.98 11.34 6.92
N SER A 367 -13.68 11.83 7.94
CA SER A 367 -15.00 12.45 7.82
C SER A 367 -15.00 13.71 8.67
N PRO A 368 -14.33 14.80 8.22
CA PRO A 368 -14.40 16.06 8.94
C PRO A 368 -15.87 16.42 9.09
N SER A 369 -16.34 16.51 10.33
CA SER A 369 -17.71 16.87 10.66
C SER A 369 -18.08 18.12 9.88
N ALA A 370 -19.20 18.09 9.15
CA ALA A 370 -19.76 19.25 8.46
C ALA A 370 -20.31 20.31 9.46
N GLU A 371 -19.59 20.59 10.55
CA GLU A 371 -20.00 21.51 11.62
C GLU A 371 -19.26 22.86 11.59
N ASP A 372 -18.30 23.07 10.68
CA ASP A 372 -17.57 24.36 10.54
C ASP A 372 -18.02 25.25 9.35
N GLU A 373 -19.22 25.03 8.80
CA GLU A 373 -19.93 26.04 7.99
C GLU A 373 -21.11 26.62 8.78
N LEU A 374 -20.83 27.40 9.83
CA LEU A 374 -21.81 28.36 10.33
C LEU A 374 -21.84 29.55 9.36
N PRO A 375 -22.96 29.81 8.66
CA PRO A 375 -23.04 30.99 7.80
C PRO A 375 -22.94 32.24 8.67
N GLU A 376 -22.02 33.15 8.31
CA GLU A 376 -22.04 34.53 8.77
C GLU A 376 -23.44 35.11 8.55
N VAL A 377 -24.18 35.26 9.65
CA VAL A 377 -25.42 36.03 9.64
C VAL A 377 -25.03 37.49 9.50
N ALA A 378 -25.03 37.98 8.27
CA ALA A 378 -24.96 39.39 7.98
C ALA A 378 -26.19 40.09 8.61
N TYR A 379 -25.97 40.80 9.71
CA TYR A 379 -26.93 41.76 10.22
C TYR A 379 -26.96 42.96 9.26
N GLY A 380 -28.04 43.05 8.47
CA GLY A 380 -28.46 44.25 7.76
C GLY A 380 -29.59 44.94 8.50
#